data_AF-A0A534AI45-F1
#
_entry.id   AF-A0A534AI45-F1
#
_cell.length_a   1.000
_cell.length_b   1.000
_cell.length_c   1.000
_cell.angle_alpha   90.00
_cell.angle_beta   90.00
_cell.angle_gamma   90.00
#
_symmetry.space_group_name_H-M   'P 1'
#
loop_
_entity.id
_entity.type
_entity.pdbx_description
1 polymer ?
#
loop_
_entity_poly.entity_id
_entity_poly.type
_entity_poly.pdbx_seq_one_letter_code
_entity_poly.pdbx_strand_id
1 'polypeptide(L)'
;MLPHLVALVFQVTAPCPRASAAAGQTDAGWNAYRRGSIADARSHFEAADSLCPGDHATQVGLGFVRLRQSQPRAAAERFLQAIRSDTGDADAWYGLGLARVRLGQRGAAVDAWRRTLRLAPGYGDAEVQLLAVGIDSGLVLPAVRRPDHPDVPARAAGDGFETRAAGGWQPFYVKGVNLGVALPGNFPSQFPTDDSTYARWLELIAGARANAVRVYTILPPAFYRALKAWNTAHPDSTLWLLHGVWTEPPPRQDYDATAWKAAFRAEMRRAVDVVHGRALIAARPGHAFGRYETDVSDHVFGFIIGREWEPFSITAYNRWRRDRTTFSGRFLAVDRGTPADVWMAEQCDYLLGYEWDTYHAQRPIAYTNWPTLDPLSHPTEATLEEEQRLRRLHRFPPNPRLKEYDNDRESLDAMLVRTTSADLGRYFASYHAYPYYPDFIGLDSTYGGVSGASHYLRYLRELKRHHAGRALLVAEYGVPSSRGVSHLDADRNDHGGHDERAMAQIDAGLTQDIRDAGAAGGI
;
A
#
# COMPACT_ATOMS: atom_id res chain seq x y z
N MET A 1 53.47 -17.11 43.01
CA MET A 1 53.48 -18.01 41.84
C MET A 1 52.65 -19.24 42.16
N LEU A 2 51.47 -19.38 41.54
CA LEU A 2 50.89 -20.62 41.01
C LEU A 2 49.49 -20.26 40.45
N PRO A 3 49.22 -20.40 39.14
CA PRO A 3 47.90 -20.16 38.59
C PRO A 3 47.04 -21.42 38.68
N HIS A 4 45.79 -21.28 39.10
CA HIS A 4 44.80 -22.34 38.94
C HIS A 4 44.35 -22.40 37.47
N LEU A 5 44.88 -23.41 36.76
CA LEU A 5 44.34 -23.85 35.47
C LEU A 5 42.95 -24.46 35.70
N VAL A 6 41.91 -23.78 35.25
CA VAL A 6 40.60 -24.40 35.05
C VAL A 6 40.70 -25.22 33.75
N ALA A 7 40.70 -26.54 33.89
CA ALA A 7 40.69 -27.45 32.76
C ALA A 7 39.33 -27.35 32.04
N LEU A 8 39.34 -26.86 30.80
CA LEU A 8 38.22 -26.99 29.88
C LEU A 8 38.11 -28.48 29.50
N VAL A 9 37.17 -29.20 30.13
CA VAL A 9 36.82 -30.55 29.73
C VAL A 9 36.03 -30.45 28.43
N PHE A 10 36.68 -30.68 27.30
CA PHE A 10 35.99 -31.04 26.06
C PHE A 10 35.38 -32.42 26.27
N GLN A 11 34.07 -32.48 26.54
CA GLN A 11 33.32 -33.73 26.43
C GLN A 11 33.31 -34.15 24.95
N VAL A 12 34.18 -35.10 24.61
CA VAL A 12 34.10 -35.82 23.35
C VAL A 12 32.83 -36.65 23.40
N THR A 13 31.78 -36.21 22.69
CA THR A 13 30.54 -36.98 22.53
C THR A 13 30.88 -38.32 21.89
N ALA A 14 30.55 -39.43 22.56
CA ALA A 14 30.75 -40.76 22.02
C ALA A 14 30.03 -40.89 20.65
N PRO A 15 30.66 -41.50 19.63
CA PRO A 15 30.03 -41.65 18.32
C PRO A 15 28.76 -42.49 18.43
N CYS A 16 27.72 -42.03 17.74
CA CYS A 16 26.37 -42.57 17.85
C CYS A 16 26.30 -44.05 17.44
N PRO A 17 25.83 -44.96 18.32
CA PRO A 17 25.88 -46.39 18.08
C PRO A 17 24.90 -46.88 17.00
N ARG A 18 23.86 -46.10 16.69
CA ARG A 18 22.82 -46.44 15.69
C ARG A 18 22.51 -45.27 14.75
N ALA A 19 23.56 -44.59 14.27
CA ALA A 19 23.44 -43.38 13.47
C ALA A 19 22.50 -43.50 12.25
N SER A 20 22.62 -44.58 11.46
CA SER A 20 21.77 -44.79 10.27
C SER A 20 20.28 -44.99 10.63
N ALA A 21 20.00 -45.77 11.66
CA ALA A 21 18.61 -45.98 12.12
C ALA A 21 18.01 -44.71 12.73
N ALA A 22 18.81 -43.91 13.45
CA ALA A 22 18.39 -42.63 13.99
C ALA A 22 18.11 -41.60 12.88
N ALA A 23 18.94 -41.56 11.84
CA ALA A 23 18.73 -40.72 10.66
C ALA A 23 17.41 -41.08 9.95
N GLY A 24 17.14 -42.38 9.73
CA GLY A 24 15.88 -42.83 9.14
C GLY A 24 14.64 -42.44 9.95
N GLN A 25 14.72 -42.48 11.29
CA GLN A 25 13.64 -41.98 12.15
C GLN A 25 13.52 -40.45 12.10
N THR A 26 14.63 -39.72 11.99
CA THR A 26 14.64 -38.26 11.83
C THR A 26 13.95 -37.85 10.53
N ASP A 27 14.24 -38.53 9.43
CA ASP A 27 13.60 -38.29 8.12
C ASP A 27 12.09 -38.59 8.17
N ALA A 28 11.69 -39.69 8.81
CA ALA A 28 10.29 -40.01 9.04
C ALA A 28 9.58 -38.93 9.88
N GLY A 29 10.27 -38.41 10.91
CA GLY A 29 9.80 -37.30 11.74
C GLY A 29 9.55 -36.03 10.94
N TRP A 30 10.50 -35.62 10.11
CA TRP A 30 10.34 -34.46 9.23
C TRP A 30 9.22 -34.63 8.20
N ASN A 31 9.09 -35.83 7.62
CA ASN A 31 8.00 -36.16 6.70
C ASN A 31 6.63 -36.05 7.38
N ALA A 32 6.48 -36.59 8.59
CA ALA A 32 5.26 -36.47 9.37
C ALA A 32 4.97 -35.00 9.77
N TYR A 33 6.01 -34.25 10.16
CA TYR A 33 5.89 -32.84 10.52
C TYR A 33 5.36 -31.98 9.35
N ARG A 34 5.92 -32.18 8.15
CA ARG A 34 5.49 -31.48 6.92
C ARG A 34 4.04 -31.78 6.55
N ARG A 35 3.54 -32.99 6.80
CA ARG A 35 2.13 -33.35 6.59
C ARG A 35 1.18 -32.85 7.70
N GLY A 36 1.71 -32.22 8.75
CA GLY A 36 0.91 -31.75 9.89
C GLY A 36 0.60 -32.82 10.94
N SER A 37 1.09 -34.07 10.78
CA SER A 37 0.96 -35.14 11.75
C SER A 37 1.93 -34.95 12.92
N ILE A 38 1.67 -33.97 13.79
CA ILE A 38 2.59 -33.58 14.87
C ILE A 38 2.80 -34.70 15.91
N ALA A 39 1.80 -35.54 16.14
CA ALA A 39 1.92 -36.69 17.04
C ALA A 39 2.90 -37.74 16.48
N ASP A 40 2.78 -38.08 15.20
CA ASP A 40 3.68 -39.03 14.53
C ASP A 40 5.09 -38.47 14.43
N ALA A 41 5.22 -37.17 14.09
CA ALA A 41 6.50 -36.48 14.06
C ALA A 41 7.22 -36.59 15.41
N ARG A 42 6.50 -36.34 16.51
CA ARG A 42 7.04 -36.51 17.87
C ARG A 42 7.54 -37.94 18.08
N SER A 43 6.72 -38.95 17.79
CA SER A 43 7.07 -40.36 18.01
C SER A 43 8.33 -40.75 17.25
N HIS A 44 8.46 -40.34 15.99
CA HIS A 44 9.63 -40.59 15.17
C HIS A 44 10.89 -39.88 15.70
N PHE A 45 10.79 -38.60 16.07
CA PHE A 45 11.93 -37.88 16.65
C PHE A 45 12.33 -38.41 18.04
N GLU A 46 11.39 -38.83 18.89
CA GLU A 46 11.68 -39.44 20.20
C GLU A 46 12.34 -40.83 20.04
N ALA A 47 11.95 -41.60 19.01
CA ALA A 47 12.63 -42.83 18.63
C ALA A 47 14.06 -42.55 18.13
N ALA A 48 14.27 -41.51 17.31
CA ALA A 48 15.59 -41.06 16.88
C ALA A 48 16.47 -40.65 18.07
N ASP A 49 15.92 -39.87 19.02
CA ASP A 49 16.64 -39.42 20.23
C ASP A 49 17.00 -40.60 21.13
N SER A 50 16.15 -41.64 21.19
CA SER A 50 16.45 -42.87 21.93
C SER A 50 17.58 -43.70 21.29
N LEU A 51 17.70 -43.66 19.97
CA LEU A 51 18.77 -44.34 19.21
C LEU A 51 20.08 -43.56 19.24
N CYS A 52 19.99 -42.23 19.31
CA CYS A 52 21.10 -41.30 19.23
C CYS A 52 20.85 -40.05 20.10
N PRO A 53 21.03 -40.15 21.43
CA PRO A 53 20.71 -39.06 22.34
C PRO A 53 21.50 -37.79 22.03
N GLY A 54 20.78 -36.69 21.80
CA GLY A 54 21.41 -35.39 21.56
C GLY A 54 21.97 -35.16 20.16
N ASP A 55 21.65 -36.03 19.19
CA ASP A 55 21.87 -35.76 17.77
C ASP A 55 21.24 -34.42 17.36
N HIS A 56 22.01 -33.55 16.71
CA HIS A 56 21.61 -32.16 16.45
C HIS A 56 20.32 -32.08 15.61
N ALA A 57 20.25 -32.80 14.49
CA ALA A 57 19.11 -32.79 13.58
C ALA A 57 17.83 -33.29 14.28
N THR A 58 17.96 -34.32 15.12
CA THR A 58 16.87 -34.83 15.95
C THR A 58 16.39 -33.79 16.97
N GLN A 59 17.31 -33.12 17.67
CA GLN A 59 16.96 -32.09 18.67
C GLN A 59 16.26 -30.88 18.02
N VAL A 60 16.67 -30.49 16.81
CA VAL A 60 15.98 -29.44 16.03
C VAL A 60 14.54 -29.87 15.74
N GLY A 61 14.34 -31.08 15.21
CA GLY A 61 13.01 -31.63 14.94
C GLY A 61 12.10 -31.67 16.19
N LEU A 62 12.64 -32.15 17.32
CA LEU A 62 11.95 -32.11 18.61
C LEU A 62 11.59 -30.68 19.03
N GLY A 63 12.50 -29.72 18.87
CA GLY A 63 12.25 -28.31 19.17
C GLY A 63 11.04 -27.75 18.40
N PHE A 64 10.96 -28.00 17.10
CA PHE A 64 9.82 -27.58 16.27
C PHE A 64 8.51 -28.30 16.63
N VAL A 65 8.57 -29.59 16.95
CA VAL A 65 7.41 -30.32 17.49
C VAL A 65 6.90 -29.68 18.77
N ARG A 66 7.79 -29.34 19.72
CA ARG A 66 7.40 -28.67 20.98
C ARG A 66 6.81 -27.28 20.74
N LEU A 67 7.31 -26.52 19.75
CA LEU A 67 6.66 -25.27 19.32
C LEU A 67 5.23 -25.51 18.81
N ARG A 68 5.00 -26.53 17.97
CA ARG A 68 3.66 -26.86 17.47
C ARG A 68 2.71 -27.35 18.58
N GLN A 69 3.26 -27.88 19.66
CA GLN A 69 2.52 -28.28 20.87
C GLN A 69 2.34 -27.13 21.88
N SER A 70 2.69 -25.89 21.53
CA SER A 70 2.62 -24.73 22.43
C SER A 70 3.44 -24.90 23.71
N GLN A 71 4.58 -25.61 23.62
CA GLN A 71 5.53 -25.82 24.71
C GLN A 71 6.84 -25.07 24.45
N PRO A 72 6.86 -23.73 24.50
CA PRO A 72 8.01 -22.94 24.05
C PRO A 72 9.24 -23.08 24.97
N ARG A 73 9.07 -23.36 26.26
CA ARG A 73 10.20 -23.62 27.18
C ARG A 73 10.94 -24.91 26.80
N ALA A 74 10.19 -26.00 26.63
CA ALA A 74 10.75 -27.28 26.19
C ALA A 74 11.36 -27.17 24.78
N ALA A 75 10.76 -26.40 23.88
CA ALA A 75 11.34 -26.12 22.57
C ALA A 75 12.70 -25.44 22.67
N ALA A 76 12.80 -24.36 23.47
CA ALA A 76 14.04 -23.63 23.67
C ALA A 76 15.17 -24.53 24.22
N GLU A 77 14.86 -25.43 25.16
CA GLU A 77 15.82 -26.39 25.70
C GLU A 77 16.37 -27.33 24.62
N ARG A 78 15.50 -27.82 23.73
CA ARG A 78 15.87 -28.70 22.62
C ARG A 78 16.74 -27.97 21.59
N PHE A 79 16.36 -26.75 21.20
CA PHE A 79 17.20 -25.93 20.31
C PHE A 79 18.56 -25.58 20.93
N LEU A 80 18.61 -25.27 22.22
CA LEU A 80 19.89 -25.04 22.93
C LEU A 80 20.75 -26.31 22.97
N GLN A 81 20.15 -27.50 23.06
CA GLN A 81 20.88 -28.76 22.95
C GLN A 81 21.45 -28.96 21.55
N ALA A 82 20.67 -28.70 20.50
CA ALA A 82 21.15 -28.74 19.12
C ALA A 82 22.32 -27.77 18.90
N ILE A 83 22.20 -26.51 19.37
CA ILE A 83 23.23 -25.46 19.25
C ILE A 83 24.53 -25.82 20.00
N ARG A 84 24.44 -26.54 21.13
CA ARG A 84 25.63 -27.02 21.86
C ARG A 84 26.41 -28.04 21.05
N SER A 85 25.72 -28.87 20.25
CA SER A 85 26.34 -29.87 19.38
C SER A 85 26.87 -29.24 18.09
N ASP A 86 26.10 -28.34 17.48
CA ASP A 86 26.51 -27.57 16.29
C ASP A 86 26.08 -26.10 16.39
N THR A 87 27.06 -25.21 16.57
CA THR A 87 26.82 -23.76 16.66
C THR A 87 26.51 -23.09 15.31
N GLY A 88 26.68 -23.83 14.21
CA GLY A 88 26.44 -23.43 12.83
C GLY A 88 25.04 -23.76 12.29
N ASP A 89 24.22 -24.47 13.07
CA ASP A 89 22.87 -24.86 12.66
C ASP A 89 21.90 -23.65 12.69
N ALA A 90 21.60 -23.12 11.50
CA ALA A 90 20.72 -21.97 11.34
C ALA A 90 19.26 -22.25 11.76
N ASP A 91 18.77 -23.48 11.53
CA ASP A 91 17.41 -23.89 11.90
C ASP A 91 17.23 -23.94 13.42
N ALA A 92 18.25 -24.41 14.13
CA ALA A 92 18.27 -24.42 15.59
C ALA A 92 18.21 -23.00 16.18
N TRP A 93 19.00 -22.07 15.64
CA TRP A 93 18.96 -20.65 16.03
C TRP A 93 17.62 -19.99 15.69
N TYR A 94 17.04 -20.31 14.53
CA TYR A 94 15.73 -19.78 14.12
C TYR A 94 14.63 -20.25 15.06
N GLY A 95 14.57 -21.55 15.31
CA GLY A 95 13.62 -22.17 16.23
C GLY A 95 13.76 -21.64 17.67
N LEU A 96 14.98 -21.40 18.14
CA LEU A 96 15.23 -20.76 19.43
C LEU A 96 14.63 -19.35 19.48
N GLY A 97 14.76 -18.56 18.41
CA GLY A 97 14.13 -17.25 18.31
C GLY A 97 12.60 -17.32 18.41
N LEU A 98 11.97 -18.23 17.67
CA LEU A 98 10.52 -18.48 17.74
C LEU A 98 10.07 -18.84 19.17
N ALA A 99 10.81 -19.73 19.84
CA ALA A 99 10.53 -20.13 21.21
C ALA A 99 10.64 -18.96 22.18
N ARG A 100 11.69 -18.14 22.04
CA ARG A 100 11.95 -16.98 22.89
C ARG A 100 10.88 -15.90 22.76
N VAL A 101 10.36 -15.63 21.57
CA VAL A 101 9.23 -14.69 21.42
C VAL A 101 7.98 -15.18 22.15
N ARG A 102 7.66 -16.48 22.05
CA ARG A 102 6.53 -17.06 22.79
C ARG A 102 6.71 -17.05 24.30
N LEU A 103 7.96 -16.95 24.78
CA LEU A 103 8.30 -16.77 26.20
C LEU A 103 8.34 -15.29 26.62
N GLY A 104 8.03 -14.34 25.74
CA GLY A 104 8.14 -12.90 26.00
C GLY A 104 9.58 -12.37 25.99
N GLN A 105 10.57 -13.19 25.62
CA GLN A 105 11.99 -12.87 25.63
C GLN A 105 12.42 -12.20 24.30
N ARG A 106 11.80 -11.06 23.97
CA ARG A 106 11.95 -10.39 22.66
C ARG A 106 13.40 -10.09 22.28
N GLY A 107 14.21 -9.53 23.19
CA GLY A 107 15.62 -9.22 22.91
C GLY A 107 16.43 -10.46 22.55
N ALA A 108 16.29 -11.53 23.34
CA ALA A 108 16.97 -12.79 23.09
C ALA A 108 16.50 -13.49 21.80
N ALA A 109 15.25 -13.27 21.37
CA ALA A 109 14.76 -13.76 20.09
C ALA A 109 15.41 -13.05 18.91
N VAL A 110 15.50 -11.70 18.97
CA VAL A 110 16.19 -10.88 17.96
C VAL A 110 17.64 -11.32 17.80
N ASP A 111 18.36 -11.58 18.90
CA ASP A 111 19.75 -12.06 18.84
C ASP A 111 19.86 -13.43 18.15
N ALA A 112 18.91 -14.32 18.40
CA ALA A 112 18.86 -15.64 17.78
C ALA A 112 18.60 -15.54 16.27
N TRP A 113 17.63 -14.73 15.83
CA TRP A 113 17.35 -14.52 14.41
C TRP A 113 18.47 -13.79 13.67
N ARG A 114 19.13 -12.82 14.31
CA ARG A 114 20.35 -12.20 13.75
C ARG A 114 21.48 -13.23 13.60
N ARG A 115 21.58 -14.20 14.50
CA ARG A 115 22.53 -15.30 14.37
C ARG A 115 22.15 -16.23 13.20
N THR A 116 20.86 -16.56 13.03
CA THR A 116 20.36 -17.28 11.85
C THR A 116 20.79 -16.59 10.57
N LEU A 117 20.56 -15.27 10.43
CA LEU A 117 20.92 -14.52 9.21
C LEU A 117 22.43 -14.39 8.99
N ARG A 118 23.26 -14.42 10.04
CA ARG A 118 24.73 -14.50 9.89
C ARG A 118 25.20 -15.86 9.36
N LEU A 119 24.50 -16.94 9.70
CA LEU A 119 24.81 -18.30 9.27
C LEU A 119 24.26 -18.58 7.87
N ALA A 120 23.04 -18.10 7.61
CA ALA A 120 22.33 -18.25 6.35
C ALA A 120 21.67 -16.91 5.98
N PRO A 121 22.37 -16.02 5.25
CA PRO A 121 21.82 -14.72 4.83
C PRO A 121 20.53 -14.82 4.01
N GLY A 122 20.26 -15.94 3.35
CA GLY A 122 19.03 -16.20 2.60
C GLY A 122 17.85 -16.73 3.44
N TYR A 123 17.97 -16.83 4.77
CA TYR A 123 16.95 -17.42 5.63
C TYR A 123 15.74 -16.48 5.80
N GLY A 124 14.84 -16.50 4.81
CA GLY A 124 13.77 -15.51 4.71
C GLY A 124 12.78 -15.48 5.86
N ASP A 125 12.51 -16.64 6.47
CA ASP A 125 11.61 -16.70 7.62
C ASP A 125 12.17 -15.94 8.83
N ALA A 126 13.48 -16.03 9.09
CA ALA A 126 14.12 -15.32 10.20
C ALA A 126 14.11 -13.79 9.96
N GLU A 127 14.25 -13.36 8.70
CA GLU A 127 14.06 -11.97 8.32
C GLU A 127 12.62 -11.51 8.56
N VAL A 128 11.62 -12.27 8.09
CA VAL A 128 10.20 -11.95 8.33
C VAL A 128 9.93 -11.81 9.83
N GLN A 129 10.51 -12.67 10.67
CA GLN A 129 10.36 -12.56 12.11
C GLN A 129 10.98 -11.26 12.68
N LEU A 130 12.16 -10.84 12.21
CA LEU A 130 12.76 -9.57 12.61
C LEU A 130 11.90 -8.37 12.18
N LEU A 131 11.46 -8.37 10.93
CA LEU A 131 10.59 -7.32 10.39
C LEU A 131 9.27 -7.27 11.18
N ALA A 132 8.66 -8.41 11.50
CA ALA A 132 7.42 -8.50 12.28
C ALA A 132 7.55 -7.89 13.68
N VAL A 133 8.73 -7.96 14.29
CA VAL A 133 9.01 -7.29 15.57
C VAL A 133 9.59 -5.89 15.39
N GLY A 134 9.45 -5.27 14.22
CA GLY A 134 9.85 -3.89 13.96
C GLY A 134 11.37 -3.68 13.89
N ILE A 135 12.13 -4.74 13.62
CA ILE A 135 13.59 -4.68 13.50
C ILE A 135 13.97 -4.88 12.03
N ASP A 136 14.66 -3.90 11.48
CA ASP A 136 15.36 -4.04 10.19
C ASP A 136 16.39 -5.18 10.31
N SER A 137 16.36 -6.11 9.37
CA SER A 137 17.30 -7.23 9.33
C SER A 137 18.73 -6.78 9.07
N GLY A 138 18.92 -5.58 8.51
CA GLY A 138 20.19 -5.06 8.04
C GLY A 138 20.69 -5.80 6.80
N LEU A 139 19.85 -6.63 6.18
CA LEU A 139 20.20 -7.32 4.95
C LEU A 139 20.23 -6.32 3.80
N VAL A 140 21.38 -6.26 3.15
CA VAL A 140 21.58 -5.45 1.96
C VAL A 140 20.98 -6.21 0.78
N LEU A 141 19.92 -5.66 0.19
CA LEU A 141 19.35 -6.21 -1.03
C LEU A 141 20.37 -6.13 -2.18
N PRO A 142 20.41 -7.12 -3.11
CA PRO A 142 21.33 -7.11 -4.25
C PRO A 142 21.27 -5.79 -5.02
N ALA A 143 22.36 -5.28 -5.59
CA ALA A 143 22.33 -4.02 -6.33
C ALA A 143 21.27 -4.02 -7.47
N VAL A 144 20.61 -2.89 -7.70
CA VAL A 144 19.67 -2.73 -8.82
C VAL A 144 20.45 -2.71 -10.13
N ARG A 145 20.09 -3.61 -11.05
CA ARG A 145 20.57 -3.52 -12.43
C ARG A 145 19.68 -2.56 -13.19
N ARG A 146 20.18 -1.35 -13.42
CA ARG A 146 19.48 -0.34 -14.21
C ARG A 146 19.41 -0.79 -15.69
N PRO A 147 18.24 -0.77 -16.34
CA PRO A 147 18.13 -1.04 -17.76
C PRO A 147 18.83 0.06 -18.58
N ASP A 148 19.27 -0.26 -19.81
CA ASP A 148 19.94 0.71 -20.70
C ASP A 148 18.98 1.80 -21.20
N HIS A 149 17.71 1.43 -21.39
CA HIS A 149 16.63 2.33 -21.76
C HIS A 149 15.67 2.53 -20.59
N PRO A 150 15.07 3.71 -20.44
CA PRO A 150 14.14 3.96 -19.35
C PRO A 150 12.91 3.06 -19.46
N ASP A 151 12.55 2.43 -18.35
CA ASP A 151 11.31 1.66 -18.23
C ASP A 151 10.13 2.61 -17.96
N VAL A 152 9.21 2.70 -18.93
CA VAL A 152 8.04 3.58 -18.89
C VAL A 152 6.84 2.77 -19.40
N PRO A 153 6.10 2.07 -18.51
CA PRO A 153 5.02 1.16 -18.89
C PRO A 153 3.72 1.89 -19.26
N ALA A 154 3.52 3.10 -18.75
CA ALA A 154 2.39 3.97 -19.04
C ALA A 154 2.84 5.43 -19.13
N ARG A 155 2.04 6.29 -19.78
CA ARG A 155 2.26 7.74 -19.79
C ARG A 155 0.94 8.51 -19.91
N ALA A 156 0.90 9.75 -19.42
CA ALA A 156 -0.12 10.70 -19.85
C ALA A 156 0.21 11.24 -21.25
N ALA A 157 -0.80 11.44 -22.09
CA ALA A 157 -0.66 11.93 -23.46
C ALA A 157 -1.87 12.79 -23.85
N GLY A 158 -1.69 14.11 -23.86
CA GLY A 158 -2.78 15.06 -24.07
C GLY A 158 -3.86 14.91 -23.00
N ASP A 159 -5.10 14.69 -23.43
CA ASP A 159 -6.27 14.51 -22.55
C ASP A 159 -6.45 13.08 -22.03
N GLY A 160 -5.62 12.13 -22.43
CA GLY A 160 -5.75 10.72 -22.08
C GLY A 160 -4.46 10.08 -21.59
N PHE A 161 -4.50 8.77 -21.45
CA PHE A 161 -3.34 7.96 -21.11
C PHE A 161 -3.01 6.97 -22.22
N GLU A 162 -1.78 6.49 -22.21
CA GLU A 162 -1.33 5.41 -23.07
C GLU A 162 -0.53 4.39 -22.26
N THR A 163 -0.66 3.12 -22.61
CA THR A 163 0.19 2.03 -22.09
C THR A 163 1.11 1.52 -23.18
N ARG A 164 2.26 0.98 -22.77
CA ARG A 164 3.27 0.46 -23.69
C ARG A 164 2.96 -1.01 -24.01
N ALA A 165 2.71 -1.29 -25.28
CA ALA A 165 2.58 -2.65 -25.81
C ALA A 165 3.72 -2.95 -26.81
N ALA A 166 3.81 -4.20 -27.29
CA ALA A 166 4.82 -4.62 -28.26
C ALA A 166 4.80 -3.78 -29.56
N GLY A 167 3.61 -3.32 -29.97
CA GLY A 167 3.40 -2.45 -31.14
C GLY A 167 3.59 -0.95 -30.89
N GLY A 168 4.04 -0.54 -29.69
CA GLY A 168 4.17 0.86 -29.28
C GLY A 168 3.08 1.30 -28.30
N TRP A 169 2.85 2.60 -28.24
CA TRP A 169 1.87 3.22 -27.34
C TRP A 169 0.44 2.93 -27.78
N GLN A 170 -0.42 2.53 -26.83
CA GLN A 170 -1.83 2.25 -27.05
C GLN A 170 -2.68 3.12 -26.14
N PRO A 171 -3.75 3.77 -26.63
CA PRO A 171 -4.67 4.52 -25.78
C PRO A 171 -5.23 3.67 -24.64
N PHE A 172 -5.28 4.26 -23.45
CA PHE A 172 -5.74 3.60 -22.24
C PHE A 172 -6.75 4.48 -21.52
N TYR A 173 -7.97 3.98 -21.37
CA TYR A 173 -9.02 4.61 -20.56
C TYR A 173 -9.13 3.86 -19.23
N VAL A 174 -8.98 4.57 -18.11
CA VAL A 174 -8.97 3.95 -16.78
C VAL A 174 -10.41 3.63 -16.35
N LYS A 175 -10.65 2.36 -16.00
CA LYS A 175 -11.86 1.87 -15.32
C LYS A 175 -11.37 1.13 -14.08
N GLY A 176 -11.28 1.85 -12.98
CA GLY A 176 -10.65 1.37 -11.77
C GLY A 176 -11.63 0.94 -10.70
N VAL A 177 -11.07 0.31 -9.66
CA VAL A 177 -11.70 0.13 -8.37
C VAL A 177 -10.69 0.53 -7.29
N ASN A 178 -11.11 1.37 -6.36
CA ASN A 178 -10.35 1.66 -5.14
C ASN A 178 -10.40 0.46 -4.18
N LEU A 179 -9.24 -0.07 -3.81
CA LEU A 179 -9.11 -1.17 -2.86
C LEU A 179 -8.67 -0.64 -1.50
N GLY A 180 -9.61 -0.68 -0.55
CA GLY A 180 -9.35 -0.42 0.86
C GLY A 180 -8.48 -1.49 1.52
N VAL A 181 -8.00 -1.15 2.70
CA VAL A 181 -6.98 -1.91 3.46
C VAL A 181 -7.55 -2.94 4.43
N ALA A 182 -8.81 -2.80 4.83
CA ALA A 182 -9.40 -3.56 5.93
C ALA A 182 -10.57 -4.44 5.50
N LEU A 183 -10.71 -5.59 6.17
CA LEU A 183 -11.88 -6.44 6.07
C LEU A 183 -13.09 -5.79 6.76
N PRO A 184 -14.33 -6.03 6.29
CA PRO A 184 -15.52 -5.62 7.02
C PRO A 184 -15.47 -6.04 8.50
N GLY A 185 -15.78 -5.10 9.40
CA GLY A 185 -15.72 -5.31 10.85
C GLY A 185 -14.34 -5.19 11.49
N ASN A 186 -13.30 -4.84 10.73
CA ASN A 186 -11.93 -4.65 11.23
C ASN A 186 -11.51 -3.18 11.18
N PHE A 187 -10.51 -2.81 11.97
CA PHE A 187 -9.94 -1.47 11.90
C PHE A 187 -9.23 -1.24 10.56
N PRO A 188 -9.19 0.01 10.04
CA PRO A 188 -8.47 0.34 8.79
C PRO A 188 -7.03 -0.20 8.73
N SER A 189 -6.34 -0.36 9.86
CA SER A 189 -4.97 -0.87 9.93
C SER A 189 -4.84 -2.40 9.99
N GLN A 190 -5.93 -3.15 9.85
CA GLN A 190 -5.95 -4.62 9.97
C GLN A 190 -6.06 -5.26 8.59
N PHE A 191 -4.91 -5.51 8.00
CA PHE A 191 -4.78 -6.04 6.64
C PHE A 191 -5.03 -7.56 6.60
N PRO A 192 -5.71 -8.08 5.56
CA PRO A 192 -5.63 -9.50 5.21
C PRO A 192 -4.18 -9.91 4.98
N THR A 193 -3.76 -11.05 5.55
CA THR A 193 -2.38 -11.54 5.41
C THR A 193 -2.23 -12.68 4.41
N ASP A 194 -3.34 -13.23 3.92
CA ASP A 194 -3.37 -14.36 2.99
C ASP A 194 -3.57 -13.92 1.54
N ASP A 195 -2.88 -14.61 0.63
CA ASP A 195 -2.93 -14.35 -0.80
C ASP A 195 -4.33 -14.68 -1.39
N SER A 196 -5.06 -15.64 -0.80
CA SER A 196 -6.37 -16.08 -1.30
C SER A 196 -7.44 -14.99 -1.24
N THR A 197 -7.42 -14.16 -0.20
CA THR A 197 -8.34 -13.03 -0.06
C THR A 197 -8.10 -12.01 -1.17
N TYR A 198 -6.84 -11.63 -1.40
CA TYR A 198 -6.50 -10.69 -2.48
C TYR A 198 -6.77 -11.28 -3.86
N ALA A 199 -6.47 -12.55 -4.10
CA ALA A 199 -6.76 -13.22 -5.36
C ALA A 199 -8.26 -13.17 -5.70
N ARG A 200 -9.12 -13.47 -4.72
CA ARG A 200 -10.58 -13.38 -4.88
C ARG A 200 -11.04 -11.95 -5.16
N TRP A 201 -10.47 -10.95 -4.49
CA TRP A 201 -10.84 -9.55 -4.74
C TRP A 201 -10.43 -9.08 -6.14
N LEU A 202 -9.23 -9.44 -6.59
CA LEU A 202 -8.76 -9.12 -7.95
C LEU A 202 -9.63 -9.80 -9.02
N GLU A 203 -10.06 -11.04 -8.78
CA GLU A 203 -11.03 -11.73 -9.64
C GLU A 203 -12.36 -10.98 -9.72
N LEU A 204 -12.90 -10.52 -8.59
CA LEU A 204 -14.14 -9.73 -8.57
C LEU A 204 -14.00 -8.38 -9.30
N ILE A 205 -12.88 -7.68 -9.08
CA ILE A 205 -12.57 -6.40 -9.73
C ILE A 205 -12.49 -6.59 -11.25
N ALA A 206 -11.75 -7.59 -11.72
CA ALA A 206 -11.65 -7.90 -13.14
C ALA A 206 -13.01 -8.38 -13.71
N GLY A 207 -13.77 -9.15 -12.94
CA GLY A 207 -15.13 -9.60 -13.29
C GLY A 207 -16.12 -8.45 -13.49
N ALA A 208 -15.93 -7.33 -12.78
CA ALA A 208 -16.64 -6.07 -12.99
C ALA A 208 -16.16 -5.30 -14.23
N ARG A 209 -15.24 -5.87 -15.02
CA ARG A 209 -14.60 -5.27 -16.20
C ARG A 209 -13.76 -4.03 -15.90
N ALA A 210 -13.30 -3.89 -14.66
CA ALA A 210 -12.24 -2.95 -14.34
C ALA A 210 -10.92 -3.39 -14.99
N ASN A 211 -10.09 -2.43 -15.37
CA ASN A 211 -8.74 -2.65 -15.91
C ASN A 211 -7.65 -2.08 -14.99
N ALA A 212 -8.04 -1.45 -13.87
CA ALA A 212 -7.12 -0.90 -12.90
C ALA A 212 -7.60 -1.15 -11.47
N VAL A 213 -6.65 -1.19 -10.55
CA VAL A 213 -6.89 -1.19 -9.09
C VAL A 213 -6.05 -0.07 -8.49
N ARG A 214 -6.66 0.75 -7.62
CA ARG A 214 -5.93 1.76 -6.85
C ARG A 214 -5.82 1.32 -5.40
N VAL A 215 -4.65 1.48 -4.82
CA VAL A 215 -4.42 1.30 -3.37
C VAL A 215 -3.97 2.64 -2.79
N TYR A 216 -4.36 2.94 -1.55
CA TYR A 216 -4.03 4.21 -0.90
C TYR A 216 -2.63 4.22 -0.27
N THR A 217 -2.14 3.04 0.08
CA THR A 217 -0.92 2.83 0.84
C THR A 217 -0.30 1.48 0.46
N ILE A 218 0.87 1.19 1.01
CA ILE A 218 1.53 -0.11 0.87
C ILE A 218 0.67 -1.19 1.52
N LEU A 219 0.29 -2.20 0.75
CA LEU A 219 -0.41 -3.40 1.23
C LEU A 219 0.59 -4.48 1.68
N PRO A 220 0.16 -5.56 2.37
CA PRO A 220 1.03 -6.69 2.67
C PRO A 220 1.60 -7.35 1.40
N PRO A 221 2.75 -8.04 1.48
CA PRO A 221 3.34 -8.76 0.35
C PRO A 221 2.39 -9.71 -0.40
N ALA A 222 1.37 -10.23 0.31
CA ALA A 222 0.32 -11.08 -0.24
C ALA A 222 -0.44 -10.43 -1.41
N PHE A 223 -0.72 -9.12 -1.34
CA PHE A 223 -1.40 -8.39 -2.42
C PHE A 223 -0.57 -8.38 -3.70
N TYR A 224 0.72 -8.05 -3.60
CA TYR A 224 1.62 -7.95 -4.74
C TYR A 224 1.83 -9.31 -5.42
N ARG A 225 1.95 -10.38 -4.63
CA ARG A 225 1.95 -11.76 -5.14
C ARG A 225 0.65 -12.11 -5.87
N ALA A 226 -0.49 -11.79 -5.29
CA ALA A 226 -1.79 -12.05 -5.90
C ALA A 226 -1.98 -11.26 -7.21
N LEU A 227 -1.57 -9.98 -7.25
CA LEU A 227 -1.62 -9.16 -8.46
C LEU A 227 -0.72 -9.74 -9.57
N LYS A 228 0.52 -10.11 -9.25
CA LYS A 228 1.42 -10.73 -10.23
C LYS A 228 0.88 -12.06 -10.75
N ALA A 229 0.36 -12.90 -9.85
CA ALA A 229 -0.25 -14.17 -10.21
C ALA A 229 -1.46 -13.98 -11.13
N TRP A 230 -2.34 -13.00 -10.82
CA TRP A 230 -3.48 -12.65 -11.67
C TRP A 230 -3.04 -12.24 -13.07
N ASN A 231 -2.14 -11.24 -13.18
CA ASN A 231 -1.70 -10.70 -14.47
C ASN A 231 -0.94 -11.74 -15.32
N THR A 232 -0.19 -12.64 -14.67
CA THR A 232 0.51 -13.75 -15.36
C THR A 232 -0.49 -14.76 -15.92
N ALA A 233 -1.54 -15.09 -15.17
CA ALA A 233 -2.57 -16.03 -15.60
C ALA A 233 -3.55 -15.45 -16.62
N HIS A 234 -3.70 -14.12 -16.68
CA HIS A 234 -4.71 -13.42 -17.48
C HIS A 234 -4.11 -12.29 -18.34
N PRO A 235 -3.22 -12.58 -19.30
CA PRO A 235 -2.55 -11.55 -20.10
C PRO A 235 -3.50 -10.66 -20.93
N ASP A 236 -4.69 -11.16 -21.28
CA ASP A 236 -5.72 -10.40 -22.01
C ASP A 236 -6.63 -9.55 -21.11
N SER A 237 -6.48 -9.67 -19.78
CA SER A 237 -7.31 -9.00 -18.76
C SER A 237 -6.48 -8.61 -17.53
N THR A 238 -5.27 -8.12 -17.78
CA THR A 238 -4.36 -7.61 -16.76
C THR A 238 -4.98 -6.42 -16.02
N LEU A 239 -4.74 -6.35 -14.72
CA LEU A 239 -5.07 -5.21 -13.89
C LEU A 239 -3.83 -4.32 -13.72
N TRP A 240 -4.02 -3.03 -13.98
CA TRP A 240 -3.01 -1.99 -13.78
C TRP A 240 -3.09 -1.41 -12.36
N LEU A 241 -1.96 -1.28 -11.68
CA LEU A 241 -1.89 -0.73 -10.32
C LEU A 241 -1.67 0.78 -10.34
N LEU A 242 -2.60 1.56 -9.76
CA LEU A 242 -2.30 2.91 -9.30
C LEU A 242 -1.91 2.86 -7.82
N HIS A 243 -0.68 3.28 -7.52
CA HIS A 243 -0.15 3.18 -6.17
C HIS A 243 -0.21 4.53 -5.45
N GLY A 244 -0.97 4.57 -4.36
CA GLY A 244 -1.10 5.71 -3.48
C GLY A 244 0.05 5.79 -2.47
N VAL A 245 0.55 7.01 -2.25
CA VAL A 245 1.48 7.29 -1.15
C VAL A 245 0.80 8.23 -0.16
N TRP A 246 0.16 7.65 0.86
CA TRP A 246 -0.52 8.39 1.90
C TRP A 246 0.42 8.96 2.97
N THR A 247 0.00 10.05 3.61
CA THR A 247 0.71 10.66 4.74
C THR A 247 -0.27 11.14 5.81
N GLU A 248 0.18 11.16 7.07
CA GLU A 248 -0.52 11.81 8.18
C GLU A 248 -0.63 13.34 7.97
N PRO A 249 -1.59 14.02 8.62
CA PRO A 249 -1.65 15.48 8.60
C PRO A 249 -0.34 16.13 9.06
N PRO A 250 0.10 17.22 8.41
CA PRO A 250 1.33 17.91 8.78
C PRO A 250 1.18 18.54 10.18
N PRO A 251 2.19 18.42 11.05
CA PRO A 251 2.11 18.97 12.40
C PRO A 251 1.98 20.50 12.33
N ARG A 252 0.92 21.03 12.95
CA ARG A 252 0.59 22.46 12.93
C ARG A 252 0.40 23.01 11.51
N GLN A 253 0.00 22.20 10.53
CA GLN A 253 -0.13 22.62 9.14
C GLN A 253 1.19 23.09 8.48
N ASP A 254 2.35 22.68 9.02
CA ASP A 254 3.65 22.98 8.41
C ASP A 254 4.13 21.80 7.55
N TYR A 255 3.97 21.94 6.24
CA TYR A 255 4.34 20.92 5.27
C TYR A 255 5.87 20.81 5.12
N ASP A 256 6.63 21.79 5.66
CA ASP A 256 8.10 21.77 5.68
C ASP A 256 8.68 21.23 6.98
N ALA A 257 7.85 20.81 7.94
CA ALA A 257 8.31 20.20 9.18
C ALA A 257 9.24 19.02 8.86
N THR A 258 10.53 19.17 9.21
CA THR A 258 11.62 18.34 8.66
C THR A 258 11.39 16.85 8.88
N ALA A 259 11.03 16.44 10.09
CA ALA A 259 10.82 15.03 10.42
C ALA A 259 9.60 14.44 9.68
N TRP A 260 8.52 15.21 9.55
CA TRP A 260 7.30 14.78 8.86
C TRP A 260 7.53 14.65 7.36
N LYS A 261 8.12 15.68 6.72
CA LYS A 261 8.46 15.65 5.29
C LYS A 261 9.44 14.52 4.96
N ALA A 262 10.42 14.28 5.83
CA ALA A 262 11.35 13.15 5.67
C ALA A 262 10.63 11.79 5.79
N ALA A 263 9.65 11.66 6.70
CA ALA A 263 8.86 10.44 6.83
C ALA A 263 8.00 10.17 5.58
N PHE A 264 7.37 11.21 5.02
CA PHE A 264 6.59 11.11 3.79
C PHE A 264 7.47 10.70 2.60
N ARG A 265 8.63 11.35 2.42
CA ARG A 265 9.62 10.97 1.41
C ARG A 265 10.17 9.56 1.61
N ALA A 266 10.27 9.08 2.84
CA ALA A 266 10.63 7.70 3.11
C ALA A 266 9.53 6.72 2.72
N GLU A 267 8.25 7.09 2.85
CA GLU A 267 7.11 6.29 2.38
C GLU A 267 7.08 6.23 0.85
N MET A 268 7.35 7.34 0.14
CA MET A 268 7.48 7.35 -1.32
C MET A 268 8.54 6.36 -1.80
N ARG A 269 9.73 6.37 -1.16
CA ARG A 269 10.80 5.42 -1.50
C ARG A 269 10.36 3.98 -1.29
N ARG A 270 9.72 3.69 -0.15
CA ARG A 270 9.17 2.36 0.13
C ARG A 270 8.14 1.94 -0.91
N ALA A 271 7.23 2.83 -1.33
CA ALA A 271 6.22 2.51 -2.33
C ALA A 271 6.85 2.14 -3.68
N VAL A 272 7.85 2.91 -4.13
CA VAL A 272 8.64 2.59 -5.32
C VAL A 272 9.35 1.24 -5.15
N ASP A 273 10.12 1.06 -4.07
CA ASP A 273 10.85 -0.19 -3.84
C ASP A 273 9.94 -1.43 -3.77
N VAL A 274 8.74 -1.27 -3.21
CA VAL A 274 7.73 -2.33 -3.11
C VAL A 274 7.24 -2.76 -4.49
N VAL A 275 6.90 -1.82 -5.40
CA VAL A 275 6.39 -2.19 -6.73
C VAL A 275 7.46 -2.84 -7.60
N HIS A 276 8.73 -2.51 -7.36
CA HIS A 276 9.90 -3.14 -7.98
C HIS A 276 10.29 -4.46 -7.29
N GLY A 277 9.53 -4.94 -6.30
CA GLY A 277 9.78 -6.21 -5.62
C GLY A 277 11.09 -6.22 -4.82
N ARG A 278 11.46 -5.07 -4.23
CA ARG A 278 12.78 -4.85 -3.63
C ARG A 278 12.72 -4.02 -2.35
N ALA A 279 11.83 -4.40 -1.44
CA ALA A 279 11.71 -3.74 -0.14
C ALA A 279 11.68 -4.72 1.04
N LEU A 280 12.38 -4.35 2.11
CA LEU A 280 12.29 -4.97 3.42
C LEU A 280 11.70 -3.93 4.38
N ILE A 281 10.45 -4.14 4.78
CA ILE A 281 9.74 -3.15 5.60
C ILE A 281 9.48 -3.75 6.98
N ALA A 282 10.05 -3.11 8.00
CA ALA A 282 9.81 -3.47 9.39
C ALA A 282 8.42 -2.99 9.86
N ALA A 283 7.80 -3.76 10.75
CA ALA A 283 6.47 -3.50 11.29
C ALA A 283 6.42 -2.16 12.04
N ARG A 284 5.39 -1.38 11.71
CA ARG A 284 5.03 -0.12 12.36
C ARG A 284 3.51 -0.13 12.60
N PRO A 285 3.03 0.45 13.72
CA PRO A 285 1.59 0.57 13.95
C PRO A 285 0.89 1.24 12.76
N GLY A 286 -0.19 0.66 12.25
CA GLY A 286 -0.93 1.23 11.13
C GLY A 286 -0.43 0.85 9.73
N HIS A 287 0.75 0.21 9.60
CA HIS A 287 1.37 -0.05 8.31
C HIS A 287 1.56 -1.54 8.01
N ALA A 288 1.45 -1.89 6.73
CA ALA A 288 1.91 -3.18 6.24
C ALA A 288 3.44 -3.31 6.39
N PHE A 289 3.89 -4.56 6.48
CA PHE A 289 5.30 -4.90 6.65
C PHE A 289 5.60 -6.22 5.98
N GLY A 290 6.90 -6.53 5.84
CA GLY A 290 7.37 -7.81 5.37
C GLY A 290 8.38 -7.67 4.25
N ARG A 291 8.55 -8.78 3.54
CA ARG A 291 9.45 -8.92 2.42
C ARG A 291 8.69 -8.75 1.12
N TYR A 292 9.06 -7.74 0.35
CA TYR A 292 8.49 -7.47 -0.96
C TYR A 292 9.51 -7.90 -1.99
N GLU A 293 9.27 -9.07 -2.58
CA GLU A 293 10.16 -9.74 -3.53
C GLU A 293 9.50 -9.92 -4.92
N THR A 294 8.23 -9.51 -5.03
CA THR A 294 7.45 -9.66 -6.26
C THR A 294 7.45 -8.37 -7.03
N ASP A 295 8.13 -8.39 -8.18
CA ASP A 295 8.15 -7.27 -9.11
C ASP A 295 6.84 -7.21 -9.93
N VAL A 296 6.07 -6.15 -9.68
CA VAL A 296 4.83 -5.78 -10.39
C VAL A 296 4.98 -4.48 -11.18
N SER A 297 6.19 -3.95 -11.29
CA SER A 297 6.50 -2.65 -11.90
C SER A 297 6.02 -2.56 -13.35
N ASP A 298 6.04 -3.68 -14.07
CA ASP A 298 5.57 -3.82 -15.45
C ASP A 298 4.07 -3.48 -15.64
N HIS A 299 3.27 -3.57 -14.58
CA HIS A 299 1.84 -3.25 -14.56
C HIS A 299 1.48 -2.20 -13.50
N VAL A 300 2.43 -1.35 -13.11
CA VAL A 300 2.13 -0.15 -12.32
C VAL A 300 1.91 1.02 -13.26
N PHE A 301 0.68 1.54 -13.23
CA PHE A 301 0.23 2.63 -14.09
C PHE A 301 0.78 3.97 -13.67
N GLY A 302 0.83 4.25 -12.37
CA GLY A 302 1.19 5.57 -11.87
C GLY A 302 1.14 5.67 -10.36
N PHE A 303 1.64 6.79 -9.86
CA PHE A 303 1.60 7.14 -8.45
C PHE A 303 0.65 8.31 -8.20
N ILE A 304 -0.13 8.25 -7.12
CA ILE A 304 -0.91 9.37 -6.61
C ILE A 304 -0.45 9.64 -5.18
N ILE A 305 0.18 10.79 -4.94
CA ILE A 305 0.77 11.09 -3.63
C ILE A 305 -0.13 12.02 -2.80
N GLY A 306 -0.06 11.87 -1.48
CA GLY A 306 -0.74 12.73 -0.54
C GLY A 306 -2.04 12.13 -0.01
N ARG A 307 -2.90 13.02 0.46
CA ARG A 307 -4.19 12.68 1.07
C ARG A 307 -5.24 13.70 0.63
N GLU A 308 -6.47 13.49 1.08
CA GLU A 308 -7.54 14.48 1.00
C GLU A 308 -7.18 15.66 1.92
N TRP A 309 -6.51 16.66 1.34
CA TRP A 309 -6.04 17.84 2.06
C TRP A 309 -7.22 18.72 2.47
N GLU A 310 -7.24 19.18 3.71
CA GLU A 310 -8.30 20.07 4.18
C GLU A 310 -8.02 21.53 3.77
N PRO A 311 -9.03 22.31 3.32
CA PRO A 311 -8.86 23.72 2.92
C PRO A 311 -8.18 24.60 3.97
N PHE A 312 -8.50 24.40 5.25
CA PHE A 312 -7.89 25.16 6.34
C PHE A 312 -6.37 24.88 6.49
N SER A 313 -5.93 23.66 6.16
CA SER A 313 -4.51 23.29 6.22
C SER A 313 -3.73 23.98 5.11
N ILE A 314 -4.29 23.99 3.89
CA ILE A 314 -3.75 24.69 2.73
C ILE A 314 -3.69 26.20 2.99
N THR A 315 -4.77 26.79 3.47
CA THR A 315 -4.85 28.22 3.84
C THR A 315 -3.73 28.60 4.82
N ALA A 316 -3.54 27.78 5.88
CA ALA A 316 -2.53 28.04 6.90
C ALA A 316 -1.11 27.98 6.32
N TYR A 317 -0.81 26.97 5.50
CA TYR A 317 0.50 26.82 4.87
C TYR A 317 0.79 27.93 3.87
N ASN A 318 -0.15 28.25 2.99
CA ASN A 318 -0.06 29.33 2.00
C ASN A 318 0.22 30.68 2.69
N ARG A 319 -0.42 30.93 3.83
CA ARG A 319 -0.19 32.15 4.62
C ARG A 319 1.23 32.23 5.20
N TRP A 320 1.84 31.12 5.60
CA TRP A 320 3.16 31.11 6.24
C TRP A 320 4.33 31.08 5.25
N ARG A 321 4.10 30.63 4.03
CA ARG A 321 5.13 30.43 3.00
C ARG A 321 4.92 31.30 1.76
N ARG A 322 4.30 32.48 1.91
CA ARG A 322 3.84 33.36 0.80
C ARG A 322 4.86 33.64 -0.29
N ASP A 323 6.16 33.63 0.04
CA ASP A 323 7.23 33.91 -0.92
C ASP A 323 7.59 32.71 -1.82
N ARG A 324 7.10 31.52 -1.47
CA ARG A 324 7.37 30.28 -2.18
C ARG A 324 6.32 30.07 -3.28
N THR A 325 6.51 30.72 -4.42
CA THR A 325 5.53 30.70 -5.54
C THR A 325 6.06 30.06 -6.82
N THR A 326 7.31 29.59 -6.81
CA THR A 326 7.96 28.95 -7.96
C THR A 326 8.73 27.70 -7.53
N PHE A 327 8.88 26.75 -8.45
CA PHE A 327 9.72 25.56 -8.31
C PHE A 327 10.29 25.13 -9.65
N SER A 328 11.54 24.68 -9.67
CA SER A 328 12.19 24.11 -10.85
C SER A 328 12.88 22.82 -10.44
N GLY A 329 12.19 21.70 -10.64
CA GLY A 329 12.70 20.35 -10.43
C GLY A 329 13.35 19.76 -11.67
N ARG A 330 13.68 18.47 -11.61
CA ARG A 330 14.27 17.75 -12.74
C ARG A 330 13.22 17.38 -13.78
N PHE A 331 12.03 17.02 -13.33
CA PHE A 331 10.92 16.52 -14.13
C PHE A 331 9.76 17.51 -14.17
N LEU A 332 9.49 18.19 -13.05
CA LEU A 332 8.36 19.10 -12.88
C LEU A 332 8.80 20.50 -12.49
N ALA A 333 8.02 21.51 -12.88
CA ALA A 333 8.24 22.90 -12.52
C ALA A 333 6.91 23.63 -12.25
N VAL A 334 6.96 24.70 -11.49
CA VAL A 334 5.86 25.65 -11.25
C VAL A 334 6.42 27.05 -11.48
N ASP A 335 5.93 27.73 -12.52
CA ASP A 335 6.42 29.07 -12.90
C ASP A 335 5.73 30.17 -12.07
N ARG A 336 4.51 29.91 -11.60
CA ARG A 336 3.73 30.76 -10.69
C ARG A 336 2.58 29.94 -10.09
N GLY A 337 2.57 29.77 -8.77
CA GLY A 337 1.48 29.10 -8.05
C GLY A 337 1.44 29.46 -6.57
N THR A 338 0.56 28.80 -5.81
CA THR A 338 0.53 28.95 -4.36
C THR A 338 1.67 28.13 -3.72
N PRO A 339 2.06 28.45 -2.46
CA PRO A 339 3.05 27.64 -1.75
C PRO A 339 2.69 26.15 -1.67
N ALA A 340 1.41 25.81 -1.54
CA ALA A 340 0.95 24.43 -1.56
C ALA A 340 1.15 23.77 -2.93
N ASP A 341 0.80 24.42 -4.05
CA ASP A 341 1.03 23.88 -5.40
C ASP A 341 2.52 23.58 -5.63
N VAL A 342 3.37 24.53 -5.23
CA VAL A 342 4.83 24.43 -5.31
C VAL A 342 5.34 23.24 -4.47
N TRP A 343 4.79 23.06 -3.27
CA TRP A 343 5.16 21.95 -2.39
C TRP A 343 4.73 20.59 -2.95
N MET A 344 3.53 20.50 -3.53
CA MET A 344 3.03 19.27 -4.16
C MET A 344 3.89 18.88 -5.36
N ALA A 345 4.20 19.84 -6.25
CA ALA A 345 5.06 19.61 -7.40
C ALA A 345 6.47 19.14 -6.98
N GLU A 346 7.05 19.74 -5.94
CA GLU A 346 8.34 19.31 -5.38
C GLU A 346 8.31 17.86 -4.89
N GLN A 347 7.23 17.44 -4.23
CA GLN A 347 7.11 16.08 -3.72
C GLN A 347 6.91 15.04 -4.83
N CYS A 348 6.15 15.38 -5.87
CA CYS A 348 6.05 14.55 -7.08
C CYS A 348 7.42 14.41 -7.76
N ASP A 349 8.14 15.51 -7.95
CA ASP A 349 9.49 15.52 -8.55
C ASP A 349 10.47 14.65 -7.76
N TYR A 350 10.39 14.69 -6.43
CA TYR A 350 11.20 13.85 -5.55
C TYR A 350 10.95 12.34 -5.78
N LEU A 351 9.69 11.90 -5.88
CA LEU A 351 9.37 10.49 -6.12
C LEU A 351 9.89 10.05 -7.50
N LEU A 352 9.62 10.86 -8.54
CA LEU A 352 10.13 10.62 -9.90
C LEU A 352 11.66 10.53 -9.92
N GLY A 353 12.35 11.40 -9.17
CA GLY A 353 13.81 11.36 -8.99
C GLY A 353 14.30 10.05 -8.40
N TYR A 354 13.66 9.60 -7.31
CA TYR A 354 14.05 8.35 -6.67
C TYR A 354 13.89 7.13 -7.60
N GLU A 355 12.74 7.04 -8.29
CA GLU A 355 12.48 5.94 -9.21
C GLU A 355 13.45 5.96 -10.40
N TRP A 356 13.71 7.14 -10.96
CA TRP A 356 14.64 7.31 -12.07
C TRP A 356 16.08 6.93 -11.68
N ASP A 357 16.57 7.43 -10.55
CA ASP A 357 17.95 7.24 -10.15
C ASP A 357 18.22 5.81 -9.66
N THR A 358 17.22 5.17 -9.05
CA THR A 358 17.34 3.81 -8.52
C THR A 358 17.08 2.75 -9.59
N TYR A 359 15.97 2.88 -10.32
CA TYR A 359 15.46 1.84 -11.22
C TYR A 359 15.58 2.20 -12.71
N HIS A 360 15.97 3.44 -13.04
CA HIS A 360 15.87 3.98 -14.41
C HIS A 360 14.50 3.74 -15.02
N ALA A 361 13.48 3.95 -14.20
CA ALA A 361 12.09 3.81 -14.59
C ALA A 361 11.33 5.11 -14.29
N GLN A 362 10.16 5.26 -14.89
CA GLN A 362 9.26 6.37 -14.60
C GLN A 362 7.82 5.99 -14.94
N ARG A 363 6.89 6.41 -14.08
CA ARG A 363 5.45 6.26 -14.29
C ARG A 363 4.74 7.63 -14.20
N PRO A 364 3.54 7.77 -14.78
CA PRO A 364 2.66 8.90 -14.53
C PRO A 364 2.54 9.21 -13.04
N ILE A 365 2.48 10.49 -12.70
CA ILE A 365 2.31 10.92 -11.31
C ILE A 365 1.31 12.06 -11.18
N ALA A 366 0.58 12.05 -10.07
CA ALA A 366 -0.25 13.16 -9.62
C ALA A 366 -0.19 13.27 -8.09
N TYR A 367 -0.68 14.38 -7.54
CA TYR A 367 -1.08 14.44 -6.13
C TYR A 367 -2.60 14.27 -6.00
N THR A 368 -3.06 13.83 -4.83
CA THR A 368 -4.50 13.78 -4.51
C THR A 368 -5.07 15.19 -4.39
N ASN A 369 -6.14 15.47 -5.13
CA ASN A 369 -6.98 16.66 -4.92
C ASN A 369 -8.36 16.25 -4.36
N TRP A 370 -8.79 16.94 -3.30
CA TRP A 370 -10.08 16.78 -2.63
C TRP A 370 -11.11 17.74 -3.24
N PRO A 371 -12.41 17.39 -3.38
CA PRO A 371 -13.37 18.22 -4.11
C PRO A 371 -13.47 19.67 -3.62
N THR A 372 -13.24 19.93 -2.33
CA THR A 372 -13.29 21.30 -1.77
C THR A 372 -12.10 22.19 -2.14
N LEU A 373 -11.10 21.62 -2.83
CA LEU A 373 -9.88 22.28 -3.30
C LEU A 373 -9.79 22.24 -4.84
N ASP A 374 -10.92 22.00 -5.51
CA ASP A 374 -10.98 22.10 -6.95
C ASP A 374 -10.66 23.54 -7.43
N PRO A 375 -10.19 23.71 -8.67
CA PRO A 375 -9.73 25.02 -9.15
C PRO A 375 -10.85 25.87 -9.77
N LEU A 376 -12.10 25.41 -9.71
CA LEU A 376 -13.24 26.15 -10.23
C LEU A 376 -13.66 27.23 -9.23
N SER A 377 -14.69 28.00 -9.57
CA SER A 377 -15.26 28.99 -8.67
C SER A 377 -16.74 28.72 -8.56
N HIS A 378 -17.20 28.49 -7.34
CA HIS A 378 -18.55 28.06 -7.06
C HIS A 378 -19.35 29.19 -6.42
N PRO A 379 -20.26 29.85 -7.14
CA PRO A 379 -21.03 30.96 -6.59
C PRO A 379 -22.00 30.53 -5.47
N THR A 380 -22.30 29.24 -5.39
CA THR A 380 -23.29 28.62 -4.50
C THR A 380 -22.64 27.74 -3.44
N GLU A 381 -21.50 28.15 -2.87
CA GLU A 381 -20.99 27.49 -1.68
C GLU A 381 -22.11 27.36 -0.65
N ALA A 382 -22.49 26.11 -0.35
CA ALA A 382 -23.67 25.86 0.43
C ALA A 382 -23.51 26.45 1.82
N THR A 383 -24.41 27.36 2.13
CA THR A 383 -24.56 27.78 3.51
C THR A 383 -25.18 26.64 4.31
N LEU A 384 -24.93 26.60 5.62
CA LEU A 384 -25.61 25.68 6.55
C LEU A 384 -27.14 25.66 6.34
N GLU A 385 -27.74 26.80 5.97
CA GLU A 385 -29.17 26.95 5.73
C GLU A 385 -29.67 26.15 4.51
N GLU A 386 -28.89 26.11 3.44
CA GLU A 386 -29.24 25.42 2.19
C GLU A 386 -29.17 23.90 2.35
N GLU A 387 -28.17 23.41 3.07
CA GLU A 387 -28.09 22.00 3.47
C GLU A 387 -29.29 21.62 4.37
N GLN A 388 -29.72 22.48 5.30
CA GLN A 388 -30.97 22.24 6.04
C GLN A 388 -32.21 22.22 5.13
N ARG A 389 -32.22 22.96 4.02
CA ARG A 389 -33.33 22.97 3.03
C ARG A 389 -33.42 21.62 2.30
N LEU A 390 -32.29 21.09 1.82
CA LEU A 390 -32.23 19.77 1.17
C LEU A 390 -32.71 18.66 2.12
N ARG A 391 -32.26 18.70 3.37
CA ARG A 391 -32.72 17.75 4.41
C ARG A 391 -34.23 17.72 4.58
N ARG A 392 -34.89 18.88 4.58
CA ARG A 392 -36.37 18.94 4.64
C ARG A 392 -37.03 18.32 3.42
N LEU A 393 -36.52 18.59 2.21
CA LEU A 393 -37.06 18.05 0.96
C LEU A 393 -37.02 16.52 0.95
N HIS A 394 -35.92 15.93 1.43
CA HIS A 394 -35.72 14.48 1.49
C HIS A 394 -36.28 13.85 2.79
N ARG A 395 -36.99 14.62 3.62
CA ARG A 395 -37.58 14.18 4.91
C ARG A 395 -36.56 13.66 5.93
N PHE A 396 -35.33 14.17 5.87
CA PHE A 396 -34.30 13.96 6.90
C PHE A 396 -34.42 15.00 8.03
N PRO A 397 -34.06 14.63 9.27
CA PRO A 397 -34.00 15.59 10.37
C PRO A 397 -32.89 16.64 10.14
N PRO A 398 -33.01 17.86 10.68
CA PRO A 398 -31.94 18.86 10.60
C PRO A 398 -30.68 18.41 11.36
N ASN A 399 -29.49 18.82 10.91
CA ASN A 399 -28.21 18.55 11.58
C ASN A 399 -27.49 19.86 11.99
N PRO A 400 -27.66 20.31 13.24
CA PRO A 400 -27.04 21.53 13.74
C PRO A 400 -25.56 21.38 14.10
N ARG A 401 -24.98 20.17 13.99
CA ARG A 401 -23.55 19.90 14.29
C ARG A 401 -22.66 19.90 13.05
N LEU A 402 -23.25 20.18 11.89
CA LEU A 402 -22.50 20.25 10.64
C LEU A 402 -21.43 21.35 10.76
N LYS A 403 -20.18 20.99 10.45
CA LYS A 403 -19.06 21.93 10.38
C LYS A 403 -18.86 22.26 8.91
N GLU A 404 -19.08 23.52 8.54
CA GLU A 404 -18.71 24.02 7.23
C GLU A 404 -17.25 24.49 7.27
N TYR A 405 -16.47 24.14 6.25
CA TYR A 405 -15.01 24.34 6.24
C TYR A 405 -14.55 25.46 5.30
N ASP A 406 -15.46 26.34 4.87
CA ASP A 406 -15.25 27.29 3.78
C ASP A 406 -14.72 26.52 2.53
N ASN A 407 -15.54 25.59 2.03
CA ASN A 407 -15.20 24.82 0.83
C ASN A 407 -15.03 25.81 -0.33
N ASP A 408 -14.08 25.60 -1.25
CA ASP A 408 -13.79 26.55 -2.35
C ASP A 408 -13.06 27.85 -1.92
N ARG A 409 -12.55 27.94 -0.68
CA ARG A 409 -11.72 29.09 -0.25
C ARG A 409 -10.31 29.10 -0.85
N GLU A 410 -9.73 27.92 -1.04
CA GLU A 410 -8.40 27.70 -1.60
C GLU A 410 -8.50 26.60 -2.66
N SER A 411 -7.56 26.58 -3.60
CA SER A 411 -7.49 25.55 -4.64
C SER A 411 -6.11 24.92 -4.73
N LEU A 412 -6.07 23.71 -5.27
CA LEU A 412 -4.84 23.02 -5.67
C LEU A 412 -4.87 22.75 -7.18
N ASP A 413 -4.42 23.71 -7.98
CA ASP A 413 -4.58 23.63 -9.43
C ASP A 413 -3.47 22.81 -10.10
N ALA A 414 -3.84 21.58 -10.48
CA ALA A 414 -2.94 20.66 -11.17
C ALA A 414 -2.42 21.21 -12.50
N MET A 415 -3.04 22.24 -13.09
CA MET A 415 -2.60 22.89 -14.33
C MET A 415 -1.39 23.80 -14.14
N LEU A 416 -1.09 24.23 -12.91
CA LEU A 416 0.07 25.06 -12.58
C LEU A 416 1.40 24.28 -12.65
N VAL A 417 1.33 22.95 -12.59
CA VAL A 417 2.49 22.07 -12.69
C VAL A 417 2.84 21.84 -14.16
N ARG A 418 4.03 22.24 -14.60
CA ARG A 418 4.54 21.99 -15.96
C ARG A 418 5.50 20.81 -15.97
N THR A 419 5.42 19.98 -17.00
CA THR A 419 6.40 18.92 -17.25
C THR A 419 7.61 19.44 -18.03
N THR A 420 8.79 18.91 -17.74
CA THR A 420 10.01 19.14 -18.50
C THR A 420 10.18 18.07 -19.58
N SER A 421 11.21 18.19 -20.43
CA SER A 421 11.54 17.15 -21.41
C SER A 421 12.06 15.85 -20.79
N ALA A 422 12.46 15.87 -19.51
CA ALA A 422 12.90 14.68 -18.80
C ALA A 422 11.74 13.84 -18.24
N ASP A 423 10.53 14.39 -18.18
CA ASP A 423 9.34 13.70 -17.70
C ASP A 423 8.65 12.91 -18.84
N LEU A 424 9.05 11.65 -18.96
CA LEU A 424 8.56 10.68 -19.95
C LEU A 424 7.20 10.09 -19.57
N GLY A 425 6.97 9.83 -18.29
CA GLY A 425 5.70 9.31 -17.75
C GLY A 425 4.59 10.37 -17.70
N ARG A 426 4.99 11.64 -17.58
CA ARG A 426 4.15 12.83 -17.57
C ARG A 426 3.24 12.95 -16.35
N TYR A 427 3.19 14.16 -15.82
CA TYR A 427 2.24 14.56 -14.79
C TYR A 427 0.80 14.58 -15.32
N PHE A 428 -0.16 14.13 -14.49
CA PHE A 428 -1.60 14.17 -14.78
C PHE A 428 -2.39 14.81 -13.64
N ALA A 429 -3.66 15.13 -13.91
CA ALA A 429 -4.56 15.72 -12.93
C ALA A 429 -5.39 14.62 -12.26
N SER A 430 -5.39 14.56 -10.92
CA SER A 430 -6.12 13.56 -10.14
C SER A 430 -7.06 14.26 -9.17
N TYR A 431 -8.36 13.97 -9.26
CA TYR A 431 -9.40 14.57 -8.43
C TYR A 431 -10.30 13.49 -7.86
N HIS A 432 -10.67 13.63 -6.58
CA HIS A 432 -11.86 12.97 -6.07
C HIS A 432 -13.06 13.82 -6.52
N ALA A 433 -14.17 13.17 -6.85
CA ALA A 433 -15.40 13.86 -7.23
C ALA A 433 -16.60 12.99 -6.83
N TYR A 434 -17.48 13.52 -5.99
CA TYR A 434 -18.67 12.82 -5.55
C TYR A 434 -19.91 13.61 -5.99
N PRO A 435 -21.01 12.94 -6.36
CA PRO A 435 -22.21 13.65 -6.79
C PRO A 435 -22.87 14.43 -5.63
N TYR A 436 -22.67 13.99 -4.39
CA TYR A 436 -23.29 14.53 -3.18
C TYR A 436 -22.39 15.48 -2.37
N TYR A 437 -21.14 15.71 -2.78
CA TYR A 437 -20.21 16.54 -2.01
C TYR A 437 -19.10 17.13 -2.89
N PRO A 438 -18.81 18.44 -2.76
CA PRO A 438 -19.38 19.38 -1.80
C PRO A 438 -20.74 19.87 -2.26
N ASP A 439 -21.52 20.41 -1.33
CA ASP A 439 -22.91 20.78 -1.57
C ASP A 439 -23.07 21.81 -2.72
N PHE A 440 -22.02 22.58 -3.05
CA PHE A 440 -22.04 23.50 -4.19
C PHE A 440 -22.34 22.80 -5.53
N ILE A 441 -21.98 21.52 -5.69
CA ILE A 441 -22.24 20.77 -6.94
C ILE A 441 -23.75 20.62 -7.15
N GLY A 442 -24.48 20.29 -6.09
CA GLY A 442 -25.94 20.13 -6.14
C GLY A 442 -26.70 21.46 -6.07
N LEU A 443 -26.08 22.54 -5.60
CA LEU A 443 -26.71 23.84 -5.44
C LEU A 443 -26.49 24.81 -6.59
N ASP A 444 -25.49 24.57 -7.44
CA ASP A 444 -25.22 25.47 -8.56
C ASP A 444 -26.37 25.44 -9.56
N SER A 445 -27.13 26.53 -9.58
CA SER A 445 -28.28 26.70 -10.47
C SER A 445 -27.94 26.64 -11.96
N THR A 446 -26.67 26.85 -12.33
CA THR A 446 -26.18 26.70 -13.71
C THR A 446 -26.04 25.23 -14.11
N TYR A 447 -25.96 24.33 -13.13
CA TYR A 447 -25.98 22.89 -13.35
C TYR A 447 -27.42 22.34 -13.42
N GLY A 448 -28.37 22.99 -12.76
CA GLY A 448 -29.78 22.60 -12.77
C GLY A 448 -30.57 22.99 -14.03
N GLY A 449 -31.73 22.34 -14.24
CA GLY A 449 -32.82 22.88 -15.06
C GLY A 449 -32.75 22.70 -16.59
N VAL A 450 -31.75 22.00 -17.14
CA VAL A 450 -31.66 21.73 -18.59
C VAL A 450 -31.75 20.22 -18.85
N SER A 451 -32.72 19.82 -19.67
CA SER A 451 -33.06 18.42 -19.97
C SER A 451 -31.84 17.55 -20.33
N GLY A 452 -31.63 16.47 -19.56
CA GLY A 452 -30.81 15.31 -19.96
C GLY A 452 -29.40 15.18 -19.39
N ALA A 453 -28.92 16.06 -18.50
CA ALA A 453 -27.60 15.92 -17.84
C ALA A 453 -27.67 16.18 -16.33
N SER A 454 -27.06 15.31 -15.53
CA SER A 454 -26.92 15.43 -14.07
C SER A 454 -26.06 16.65 -13.69
N HIS A 455 -26.21 17.12 -12.44
CA HIS A 455 -25.35 18.16 -11.87
C HIS A 455 -23.89 17.70 -11.88
N TYR A 456 -23.68 16.43 -11.51
CA TYR A 456 -22.36 15.79 -11.52
C TYR A 456 -21.69 15.82 -12.91
N LEU A 457 -22.39 15.45 -13.98
CA LEU A 457 -21.83 15.50 -15.35
C LEU A 457 -21.42 16.92 -15.76
N ARG A 458 -22.18 17.94 -15.35
CA ARG A 458 -21.87 19.33 -15.69
C ARG A 458 -20.66 19.85 -14.93
N TYR A 459 -20.60 19.57 -13.64
CA TYR A 459 -19.41 19.81 -12.83
C TYR A 459 -18.18 19.16 -13.46
N LEU A 460 -18.26 17.87 -13.83
CA LEU A 460 -17.16 17.16 -14.48
C LEU A 460 -16.77 17.77 -15.83
N ARG A 461 -17.72 18.24 -16.63
CA ARG A 461 -17.42 18.94 -17.89
C ARG A 461 -16.70 20.26 -17.65
N GLU A 462 -17.07 21.00 -16.61
CA GLU A 462 -16.38 22.23 -16.24
C GLU A 462 -14.97 21.96 -15.74
N LEU A 463 -14.83 20.99 -14.83
CA LEU A 463 -13.53 20.52 -14.37
C LEU A 463 -12.67 20.05 -15.54
N LYS A 464 -13.23 19.31 -16.51
CA LYS A 464 -12.49 18.87 -17.69
C LYS A 464 -12.11 20.01 -18.63
N ARG A 465 -12.96 21.03 -18.80
CA ARG A 465 -12.63 22.24 -19.57
C ARG A 465 -11.45 22.99 -18.95
N HIS A 466 -11.40 23.15 -17.63
CA HIS A 466 -10.24 23.73 -16.94
C HIS A 466 -8.96 22.92 -17.21
N HIS A 467 -9.08 21.59 -17.23
CA HIS A 467 -7.98 20.67 -17.49
C HIS A 467 -7.80 20.29 -18.97
N ALA A 468 -8.17 21.15 -19.92
CA ALA A 468 -7.99 20.87 -21.34
C ALA A 468 -6.50 20.69 -21.70
N GLY A 469 -6.18 19.67 -22.49
CA GLY A 469 -4.82 19.29 -22.85
C GLY A 469 -4.07 18.50 -21.78
N ARG A 470 -4.73 18.14 -20.65
CA ARG A 470 -4.17 17.32 -19.57
C ARG A 470 -5.10 16.17 -19.24
N ALA A 471 -4.52 14.98 -19.06
CA ALA A 471 -5.26 13.82 -18.60
C ALA A 471 -5.86 14.11 -17.22
N LEU A 472 -7.19 14.00 -17.13
CA LEU A 472 -7.95 14.17 -15.90
C LEU A 472 -8.48 12.80 -15.46
N LEU A 473 -8.00 12.32 -14.32
CA LEU A 473 -8.46 11.08 -13.70
C LEU A 473 -9.35 11.42 -12.50
N VAL A 474 -10.60 10.98 -12.53
CA VAL A 474 -11.44 10.96 -11.33
C VAL A 474 -11.01 9.77 -10.50
N ALA A 475 -10.14 10.01 -9.52
CA ALA A 475 -9.44 8.95 -8.80
C ALA A 475 -10.27 8.34 -7.67
N GLU A 476 -11.36 9.01 -7.25
CA GLU A 476 -12.40 8.45 -6.38
C GLU A 476 -13.76 9.06 -6.74
N TYR A 477 -14.76 8.21 -6.86
CA TYR A 477 -16.17 8.57 -6.98
C TYR A 477 -17.04 7.41 -6.45
N GLY A 478 -18.34 7.66 -6.35
CA GLY A 478 -19.33 6.62 -6.04
C GLY A 478 -20.22 6.96 -4.85
N VAL A 479 -21.29 6.18 -4.69
CA VAL A 479 -22.21 6.25 -3.55
C VAL A 479 -22.09 4.98 -2.71
N PRO A 480 -22.29 5.02 -1.38
CA PRO A 480 -22.27 3.80 -0.57
C PRO A 480 -23.66 3.14 -0.50
N SER A 481 -23.68 1.83 -0.24
CA SER A 481 -24.87 1.07 0.14
C SER A 481 -25.25 1.22 1.63
N SER A 482 -24.81 2.30 2.28
CA SER A 482 -25.04 2.50 3.72
C SER A 482 -26.51 2.81 4.02
N ARG A 483 -27.00 2.34 5.16
CA ARG A 483 -28.37 2.68 5.62
C ARG A 483 -28.52 4.14 6.03
N GLY A 484 -27.46 4.73 6.57
CA GLY A 484 -27.42 6.14 6.95
C GLY A 484 -27.12 7.01 5.74
N VAL A 485 -27.70 8.22 5.73
CA VAL A 485 -27.45 9.24 4.72
C VAL A 485 -26.70 10.40 5.38
N SER A 486 -25.50 10.68 4.87
CA SER A 486 -24.62 11.73 5.44
C SER A 486 -24.79 13.07 4.73
N HIS A 487 -24.90 13.04 3.40
CA HIS A 487 -25.09 14.18 2.50
C HIS A 487 -26.17 13.86 1.47
N LEU A 488 -26.83 14.90 0.96
CA LEU A 488 -27.92 14.80 -0.01
C LEU A 488 -27.49 15.37 -1.35
N ASP A 489 -28.01 14.77 -2.41
CA ASP A 489 -27.78 15.21 -3.78
C ASP A 489 -29.10 15.58 -4.46
N ALA A 490 -29.06 16.62 -5.30
CA ALA A 490 -30.21 17.10 -6.06
C ALA A 490 -30.75 16.03 -7.04
N ASP A 491 -29.86 15.18 -7.59
CA ASP A 491 -30.21 14.09 -8.50
C ASP A 491 -30.47 12.76 -7.78
N ARG A 492 -30.56 12.78 -6.43
CA ARG A 492 -30.78 11.62 -5.53
C ARG A 492 -29.65 10.59 -5.52
N ASN A 493 -28.44 10.96 -5.92
CA ASN A 493 -27.25 10.16 -5.68
C ASN A 493 -26.72 10.44 -4.27
N ASP A 494 -27.57 10.26 -3.26
CA ASP A 494 -27.29 10.63 -1.87
C ASP A 494 -26.08 9.83 -1.32
N HIS A 495 -25.40 10.38 -0.31
CA HIS A 495 -24.30 9.71 0.40
C HIS A 495 -24.85 8.63 1.36
N GLY A 496 -25.41 7.57 0.76
CA GLY A 496 -26.09 6.48 1.43
C GLY A 496 -27.60 6.46 1.15
N GLY A 497 -28.31 5.54 1.79
CA GLY A 497 -29.75 5.32 1.60
C GLY A 497 -30.09 4.35 0.48
N HIS A 498 -29.07 3.73 -0.13
CA HIS A 498 -29.19 2.80 -1.26
C HIS A 498 -28.97 1.35 -0.81
N ASP A 499 -29.65 0.40 -1.44
CA ASP A 499 -29.23 -1.00 -1.38
C ASP A 499 -28.08 -1.26 -2.37
N GLU A 500 -27.46 -2.45 -2.30
CA GLU A 500 -26.31 -2.80 -3.16
C GLU A 500 -26.64 -2.74 -4.67
N ARG A 501 -27.89 -2.99 -5.06
CA ARG A 501 -28.29 -2.95 -6.47
C ARG A 501 -28.45 -1.51 -6.96
N ALA A 502 -29.12 -0.68 -6.18
CA ALA A 502 -29.29 0.74 -6.47
C ALA A 502 -27.93 1.46 -6.51
N MET A 503 -27.08 1.20 -5.51
CA MET A 503 -25.70 1.70 -5.45
C MET A 503 -24.92 1.33 -6.73
N ALA A 504 -24.91 0.05 -7.11
CA ALA A 504 -24.20 -0.40 -8.32
C ALA A 504 -24.74 0.23 -9.61
N GLN A 505 -26.06 0.49 -9.70
CA GLN A 505 -26.66 1.18 -10.83
C GLN A 505 -26.25 2.65 -10.89
N ILE A 506 -26.21 3.34 -9.75
CA ILE A 506 -25.75 4.72 -9.63
C ILE A 506 -24.27 4.81 -10.04
N ASP A 507 -23.40 3.97 -9.46
CA ASP A 507 -21.96 3.99 -9.76
C ASP A 507 -21.66 3.71 -11.24
N ALA A 508 -22.44 2.82 -11.88
CA ALA A 508 -22.35 2.61 -13.32
C ALA A 508 -22.73 3.87 -14.12
N GLY A 509 -23.76 4.60 -13.68
CA GLY A 509 -24.15 5.90 -14.24
C GLY A 509 -23.07 6.96 -14.06
N LEU A 510 -22.49 7.08 -12.87
CA LEU A 510 -21.39 8.02 -12.60
C LEU A 510 -20.16 7.72 -13.46
N THR A 511 -19.86 6.44 -13.70
CA THR A 511 -18.79 6.01 -14.61
C THR A 511 -19.04 6.51 -16.05
N GLN A 512 -20.29 6.46 -16.49
CA GLN A 512 -20.70 6.96 -17.80
C GLN A 512 -20.60 8.50 -17.85
N ASP A 513 -21.02 9.20 -16.80
CA ASP A 513 -20.89 10.65 -16.70
C ASP A 513 -19.41 11.10 -16.77
N ILE A 514 -18.51 10.41 -16.09
CA ILE A 514 -17.05 10.65 -16.16
C ILE A 514 -16.54 10.51 -17.61
N ARG A 515 -17.02 9.49 -18.32
CA ARG A 515 -16.67 9.28 -19.73
C ARG A 515 -17.23 10.38 -20.63
N ASP A 516 -18.49 10.75 -20.45
CA ASP A 516 -19.19 11.75 -21.26
C ASP A 516 -18.74 13.18 -20.97
N ALA A 517 -18.08 13.41 -19.83
CA ALA A 517 -17.35 14.63 -19.53
C ALA A 517 -16.03 14.74 -20.31
N GLY A 518 -15.50 13.63 -20.84
CA GLY A 518 -14.21 13.58 -21.53
C GLY A 518 -13.01 13.44 -20.61
N ALA A 519 -13.22 12.94 -19.38
CA ALA A 519 -12.11 12.56 -18.49
C ALA A 519 -11.34 11.35 -19.06
N ALA A 520 -10.12 11.15 -18.57
CA ALA A 520 -9.24 10.04 -18.99
C ALA A 520 -9.58 8.70 -18.29
N GLY A 521 -10.47 8.75 -17.29
CA GLY A 521 -10.99 7.58 -16.60
C GLY A 521 -11.55 7.88 -15.21
N GLY A 522 -12.06 6.84 -14.56
CA GLY A 522 -12.61 6.86 -13.20
C GLY A 522 -12.14 5.64 -12.40
N ILE A 523 -11.96 5.78 -11.08
CA ILE A 523 -11.60 4.70 -10.14
C ILE A 523 -12.48 4.69 -8.90
#